data_AF-A0A519ZB60-F1
#
_entry.id   AF-A0A519ZB60-F1
#
_cell.length_a   1.000
_cell.length_b   1.000
_cell.length_c   1.000
_cell.angle_alpha   90.00
_cell.angle_beta   90.00
_cell.angle_gamma   90.00
#
_symmetry.space_group_name_H-M   'P 1'
#
loop_
_entity.id
_entity.type
_entity.pdbx_description
1 polymer ?
#
loop_
_entity_poly.entity_id
_entity_poly.type
_entity_poly.pdbx_seq_one_letter_code
_entity_poly.pdbx_strand_id
1 'polypeptide(L)'
;ARADIVIATMLFMEDHFLPVLPALRARRDHCDAMVCLMSATEVTKLTRMGKFDMSGRVSGPMAFLKKLRGKSTADVNTSPEDKSSAGARQMKMLRRLPRILRFIPGTAQDVRAYFLSMQYWLAGSEQNMVNLVQFLVERYATGSRRDMRPRCVVGAPLEYPEVGVYHPRMKQRLSASVADLPLVATTGQRGTVGLLVMRSYLLAGNTGHYDGVITALEARGLKVIPAFATGLDNRPAIEGYFQRPDCQPVIDALVSLTGFSLIGGPAYNDAHAAEDILARLDVPYLAVTPVEFQTLDHWGASSRGLLPVESTMMVAIPELDGATGSMVYGGRGSASHVRCTGCAKACTFEAVEGSHDMQTCSERADALAARVGKLIDLKRSARAERKVAAVIFNFPPNAGNTGTAAFLAVFESLYNTLAAMKVQGYTVDM
;
A
#
# COMPACT_ATOMS: atom_id res chain seq x y z
N ALA A 1 7.61 -29.43 12.72
CA ALA A 1 8.50 -30.55 13.16
C ALA A 1 9.75 -30.74 12.30
N ARG A 2 9.71 -30.55 10.96
CA ARG A 2 10.82 -30.88 10.05
C ARG A 2 11.66 -29.69 9.52
N ALA A 3 11.36 -28.46 9.92
CA ALA A 3 11.95 -27.26 9.34
C ALA A 3 13.43 -27.08 9.72
N ASP A 4 14.34 -26.95 8.76
CA ASP A 4 15.78 -26.80 9.01
C ASP A 4 16.17 -25.37 9.43
N ILE A 5 15.47 -24.37 8.92
CA ILE A 5 15.58 -22.98 9.37
C ILE A 5 14.20 -22.56 9.83
N VAL A 6 14.11 -21.96 11.02
CA VAL A 6 12.86 -21.43 11.57
C VAL A 6 12.98 -19.92 11.72
N ILE A 7 12.02 -19.19 11.16
CA ILE A 7 11.90 -17.74 11.35
C ILE A 7 10.56 -17.49 12.04
N ALA A 8 10.57 -16.80 13.17
CA ALA A 8 9.37 -16.42 13.91
C ALA A 8 9.38 -14.91 14.15
N THR A 9 8.33 -14.20 13.71
CA THR A 9 8.30 -12.74 13.75
C THR A 9 6.94 -12.18 14.14
N MET A 10 6.91 -11.00 14.75
CA MET A 10 5.67 -10.28 15.08
C MET A 10 4.66 -11.06 15.94
N LEU A 11 5.15 -12.00 16.74
CA LEU A 11 4.33 -12.78 17.67
C LEU A 11 4.28 -12.09 19.02
N PHE A 12 3.38 -11.10 19.17
CA PHE A 12 3.25 -10.29 20.40
C PHE A 12 2.09 -10.69 21.32
N MET A 13 0.99 -11.20 20.75
CA MET A 13 -0.21 -11.54 21.52
C MET A 13 -0.13 -12.97 22.05
N GLU A 14 -0.54 -13.18 23.30
CA GLU A 14 -0.49 -14.48 23.96
C GLU A 14 -1.22 -15.56 23.15
N ASP A 15 -2.41 -15.25 22.64
CA ASP A 15 -3.21 -16.13 21.79
C ASP A 15 -2.51 -16.52 20.47
N HIS A 16 -1.54 -15.72 20.02
CA HIS A 16 -0.76 -16.01 18.82
C HIS A 16 0.45 -16.89 19.13
N PHE A 17 1.20 -16.58 20.19
CA PHE A 17 2.48 -17.23 20.44
C PHE A 17 2.38 -18.45 21.35
N LEU A 18 1.46 -18.50 22.31
CA LEU A 18 1.31 -19.65 23.21
C LEU A 18 1.00 -20.95 22.46
N PRO A 19 0.13 -20.99 21.43
CA PRO A 19 -0.15 -22.22 20.71
C PRO A 19 1.05 -22.78 19.95
N VAL A 20 1.94 -21.92 19.43
CA VAL A 20 3.11 -22.33 18.64
C VAL A 20 4.37 -22.55 19.49
N LEU A 21 4.41 -21.98 20.70
CA LEU A 21 5.59 -21.99 21.56
C LEU A 21 6.12 -23.40 21.90
N PRO A 22 5.27 -24.41 22.24
CA PRO A 22 5.76 -25.77 22.47
C PRO A 22 6.44 -26.38 21.24
N ALA A 23 5.90 -26.15 20.05
CA ALA A 23 6.46 -26.64 18.80
C ALA A 23 7.79 -25.95 18.46
N LEU A 24 7.89 -24.63 18.71
CA LEU A 24 9.13 -23.88 18.56
C LEU A 24 10.21 -24.40 19.53
N ARG A 25 9.88 -24.57 20.82
CA ARG A 25 10.80 -25.14 21.81
C ARG A 25 11.29 -26.52 21.41
N ALA A 26 10.37 -27.41 21.04
CA ALA A 26 10.71 -28.76 20.61
C ALA A 26 11.60 -28.78 19.37
N ARG A 27 11.43 -27.83 18.43
CA ARG A 27 12.25 -27.78 17.22
C ARG A 27 13.59 -27.08 17.41
N ARG A 28 13.67 -26.14 18.36
CA ARG A 28 14.82 -25.23 18.57
C ARG A 28 16.15 -25.95 18.50
N ASP A 29 16.27 -27.09 19.19
CA ASP A 29 17.57 -27.74 19.30
C ASP A 29 17.98 -28.58 18.09
N HIS A 30 17.03 -28.86 17.21
CA HIS A 30 17.19 -29.77 16.07
C HIS A 30 17.20 -29.06 14.71
N CYS A 31 16.92 -27.75 14.65
CA CYS A 31 17.06 -26.95 13.43
C CYS A 31 18.45 -26.32 13.31
N ASP A 32 18.90 -26.07 12.08
CA ASP A 32 20.19 -25.45 11.76
C ASP A 32 20.26 -24.00 12.29
N ALA A 33 19.15 -23.27 12.23
CA ALA A 33 19.01 -21.95 12.86
C ALA A 33 17.54 -21.65 13.23
N MET A 34 17.35 -20.93 14.33
CA MET A 34 16.09 -20.34 14.76
C MET A 34 16.28 -18.83 14.95
N VAL A 35 15.54 -18.04 14.17
CA VAL A 35 15.61 -16.58 14.17
C VAL A 35 14.28 -16.03 14.66
N CYS A 36 14.24 -15.52 15.89
CA CYS A 36 13.04 -14.92 16.45
C CYS A 36 13.20 -13.41 16.49
N LEU A 37 12.48 -12.69 15.63
CA LEU A 37 12.56 -11.24 15.47
C LEU A 37 11.30 -10.58 16.01
N MET A 38 11.40 -9.39 16.60
CA MET A 38 10.25 -8.53 16.92
C MET A 38 9.05 -9.31 17.49
N SER A 39 9.26 -10.11 18.54
CA SER A 39 8.23 -10.98 19.13
C SER A 39 8.27 -10.87 20.65
N ALA A 40 7.29 -11.46 21.34
CA ALA A 40 7.28 -11.60 22.78
C ALA A 40 8.61 -12.19 23.30
N THR A 41 8.95 -11.89 24.56
CA THR A 41 10.25 -12.26 25.14
C THR A 41 10.47 -13.77 25.15
N GLU A 42 9.40 -14.51 25.40
CA GLU A 42 9.28 -15.97 25.42
C GLU A 42 9.72 -16.58 24.08
N VAL A 43 9.30 -15.97 22.98
CA VAL A 43 9.64 -16.38 21.62
C VAL A 43 11.05 -15.91 21.27
N THR A 44 11.37 -14.65 21.54
CA THR A 44 12.66 -14.03 21.21
C THR A 44 13.85 -14.79 21.84
N LYS A 45 13.69 -15.28 23.08
CA LYS A 45 14.67 -16.14 23.79
C LYS A 45 14.98 -17.45 23.08
N LEU A 46 14.11 -17.93 22.18
CA LEU A 46 14.36 -19.15 21.42
C LEU A 46 15.37 -18.96 20.29
N THR A 47 15.77 -17.73 19.97
CA THR A 47 16.78 -17.44 18.94
C THR A 47 18.07 -18.24 19.20
N ARG A 48 18.49 -18.99 18.17
CA ARG A 48 19.72 -19.78 18.14
C ARG A 48 20.31 -19.78 16.73
N MET A 49 21.47 -19.16 16.56
CA MET A 49 22.14 -18.98 15.27
C MET A 49 23.63 -19.27 15.40
N GLY A 50 24.08 -20.47 15.00
CA GLY A 50 25.48 -20.86 15.19
C GLY A 50 25.87 -20.86 16.66
N LYS A 51 26.83 -20.01 17.05
CA LYS A 51 27.23 -19.86 18.47
C LYS A 51 26.43 -18.80 19.23
N PHE A 52 25.53 -18.08 18.55
CA PHE A 52 24.66 -17.10 19.17
C PHE A 52 23.42 -17.78 19.75
N ASP A 53 23.23 -17.65 21.06
CA ASP A 53 22.10 -18.19 21.79
C ASP A 53 21.53 -17.10 22.71
N MET A 54 20.23 -16.81 22.55
CA MET A 54 19.54 -15.77 23.31
C MET A 54 18.89 -16.26 24.62
N SER A 55 18.94 -17.56 24.90
CA SER A 55 18.47 -18.18 26.15
C SER A 55 19.51 -18.13 27.27
N GLY A 56 20.81 -18.03 26.93
CA GLY A 56 21.92 -17.99 27.89
C GLY A 56 22.09 -16.65 28.62
N ARG A 57 22.91 -16.64 29.69
CA ARG A 57 23.35 -15.39 30.33
C ARG A 57 24.05 -14.50 29.30
N VAL A 58 23.55 -13.26 29.17
CA VAL A 58 24.11 -12.22 28.28
C VAL A 58 25.60 -12.08 28.53
N SER A 59 26.45 -12.60 27.65
CA SER A 59 27.90 -12.46 27.74
C SER A 59 28.48 -11.91 26.44
N GLY A 60 29.55 -11.13 26.55
CA GLY A 60 30.27 -10.56 25.40
C GLY A 60 29.50 -9.44 24.65
N PRO A 61 29.50 -9.43 23.30
CA PRO A 61 28.99 -8.32 22.47
C PRO A 61 27.54 -7.89 22.75
N MET A 62 26.67 -8.76 23.29
CA MET A 62 25.32 -8.38 23.69
C MET A 62 25.28 -7.43 24.90
N ALA A 63 26.24 -7.52 25.84
CA ALA A 63 26.37 -6.58 26.94
C ALA A 63 26.80 -5.18 26.44
N PHE A 64 27.66 -5.16 25.41
CA PHE A 64 28.07 -3.93 24.72
C PHE A 64 26.89 -3.29 23.95
N LEU A 65 26.05 -4.10 23.30
CA LEU A 65 24.79 -3.69 22.66
C LEU A 65 23.77 -3.13 23.64
N LYS A 66 23.63 -3.73 24.83
CA LYS A 66 22.78 -3.22 25.91
C LYS A 66 23.29 -1.87 26.43
N LYS A 67 24.61 -1.66 26.44
CA LYS A 67 25.26 -0.39 26.80
C LYS A 67 25.11 0.69 25.71
N LEU A 68 25.15 0.29 24.43
CA LEU A 68 24.92 1.14 23.25
C LEU A 68 23.45 1.55 23.05
N ARG A 69 22.50 0.70 23.47
CA ARG A 69 21.05 1.00 23.38
C ARG A 69 20.60 2.16 24.28
N GLY A 70 21.45 2.64 25.20
CA GLY A 70 21.06 3.63 26.21
C GLY A 70 20.00 3.09 27.16
N LYS A 71 19.91 3.65 28.37
CA LYS A 71 18.74 3.41 29.23
C LYS A 71 17.52 3.92 28.48
N SER A 72 16.53 3.05 28.25
CA SER A 72 15.19 3.47 27.82
C SER A 72 14.68 4.43 28.88
N THR A 73 14.63 5.72 28.59
CA THR A 73 13.89 6.71 29.39
C THR A 73 12.41 6.47 29.14
N ALA A 74 11.91 5.39 29.75
CA ALA A 74 10.49 5.23 30.00
C ALA A 74 10.18 6.02 31.27
N ASP A 75 10.21 7.35 31.15
CA ASP A 75 9.54 8.24 32.10
C ASP A 75 8.26 8.77 31.45
N VAL A 76 7.20 8.69 32.24
CA VAL A 76 5.82 9.01 31.90
C VAL A 76 5.72 10.52 31.67
N ASN A 77 5.69 10.94 30.40
CA ASN A 77 5.18 12.22 29.83
C ASN A 77 6.01 12.65 28.60
N THR A 78 5.97 11.88 27.52
CA THR A 78 6.55 12.28 26.22
C THR A 78 5.48 12.35 25.15
N SER A 79 5.49 13.44 24.39
CA SER A 79 4.56 13.75 23.31
C SER A 79 4.64 12.70 22.17
N PRO A 80 3.59 12.55 21.34
CA PRO A 80 3.57 11.60 20.22
C PRO A 80 4.74 11.80 19.24
N GLU A 81 5.16 13.05 19.03
CA GLU A 81 6.27 13.41 18.15
C GLU A 81 7.62 12.87 18.65
N ASP A 82 7.88 12.93 19.96
CA ASP A 82 9.12 12.42 20.55
C ASP A 82 9.24 10.89 20.46
N LYS A 83 8.12 10.17 20.53
CA LYS A 83 8.07 8.71 20.34
C LYS A 83 8.41 8.30 18.90
N SER A 84 7.97 9.06 17.91
CA SER A 84 8.31 8.84 16.50
C SER A 84 9.82 9.04 16.25
N SER A 85 10.41 10.06 16.87
CA SER A 85 11.85 10.35 16.76
C SER A 85 12.72 9.30 17.47
N ALA A 86 12.26 8.74 18.59
CA ALA A 86 12.94 7.66 19.31
C ALA A 86 12.98 6.36 18.49
N GLY A 87 11.87 5.99 17.85
CA GLY A 87 11.78 4.83 16.95
C GLY A 87 12.71 4.97 15.74
N ALA A 88 12.72 6.14 15.10
CA ALA A 88 13.61 6.43 13.97
C ALA A 88 15.10 6.35 14.36
N ARG A 89 15.49 6.87 15.54
CA ARG A 89 16.86 6.75 16.08
C ARG A 89 17.25 5.31 16.37
N GLN A 90 16.34 4.52 16.96
CA GLN A 90 16.56 3.10 17.22
C GLN A 90 16.72 2.32 15.92
N MET A 91 15.92 2.62 14.89
CA MET A 91 16.02 2.00 13.57
C MET A 91 17.33 2.36 12.84
N LYS A 92 17.75 3.63 12.91
CA LYS A 92 19.04 4.10 12.36
C LYS A 92 20.23 3.41 13.03
N MET A 93 20.16 3.18 14.35
CA MET A 93 21.17 2.44 15.09
C MET A 93 21.21 0.96 14.67
N LEU A 94 20.05 0.33 14.51
CA LEU A 94 19.91 -1.04 14.01
C LEU A 94 20.43 -1.21 12.58
N ARG A 95 20.30 -0.19 11.71
CA ARG A 95 20.89 -0.17 10.36
C ARG A 95 22.42 -0.10 10.38
N ARG A 96 23.00 0.64 11.33
CA ARG A 96 24.46 0.83 11.45
C ARG A 96 25.18 -0.33 12.13
N LEU A 97 24.50 -1.05 13.02
CA LEU A 97 25.12 -2.06 13.86
C LEU A 97 25.85 -3.19 13.08
N PRO A 98 25.28 -3.74 11.99
CA PRO A 98 25.96 -4.78 11.22
C PRO A 98 27.23 -4.32 10.50
N ARG A 99 27.36 -3.03 10.19
CA ARG A 99 28.57 -2.46 9.57
C ARG A 99 29.73 -2.45 10.56
N ILE A 100 29.44 -2.13 11.83
CA ILE A 100 30.44 -2.10 12.91
C ILE A 100 30.90 -3.52 13.25
N LEU A 101 29.96 -4.46 13.37
CA LEU A 101 30.27 -5.84 13.75
C LEU A 101 30.99 -6.62 12.64
N ARG A 102 31.06 -6.12 11.40
CA ARG A 102 31.70 -6.79 10.25
C ARG A 102 33.16 -7.17 10.53
N PHE A 103 33.88 -6.37 11.31
CA PHE A 103 35.32 -6.54 11.55
C PHE A 103 35.66 -7.40 12.78
N ILE A 104 34.66 -7.85 13.54
CA ILE A 104 34.89 -8.59 14.79
C ILE A 104 34.66 -10.10 14.55
N PRO A 105 35.68 -10.96 14.70
CA PRO A 105 35.54 -12.40 14.48
C PRO A 105 34.76 -13.10 15.60
N GLY A 106 34.41 -14.37 15.39
CA GLY A 106 33.76 -15.21 16.41
C GLY A 106 32.25 -14.95 16.54
N THR A 107 31.72 -15.05 17.76
CA THR A 107 30.28 -14.94 18.07
C THR A 107 29.66 -13.62 17.62
N ALA A 108 30.46 -12.56 17.50
CA ALA A 108 30.02 -11.26 16.98
C ALA A 108 29.46 -11.35 15.54
N GLN A 109 29.91 -12.30 14.72
CA GLN A 109 29.38 -12.48 13.36
C GLN A 109 27.98 -13.13 13.36
N ASP A 110 27.65 -13.95 14.36
CA ASP A 110 26.30 -14.51 14.49
C ASP A 110 25.32 -13.48 15.06
N VAL A 111 25.78 -12.61 15.97
CA VAL A 111 25.02 -11.41 16.38
C VAL A 111 24.79 -10.48 15.18
N ARG A 112 25.81 -10.26 14.35
CA ARG A 112 25.68 -9.50 13.09
C ARG A 112 24.66 -10.15 12.16
N ALA A 113 24.68 -11.47 12.02
CA ALA A 113 23.73 -12.21 11.20
C ALA A 113 22.29 -12.07 11.69
N TYR A 114 22.06 -12.06 13.01
CA TYR A 114 20.74 -11.76 13.57
C TYR A 114 20.24 -10.37 13.14
N PHE A 115 21.08 -9.33 13.25
CA PHE A 115 20.69 -7.98 12.82
C PHE A 115 20.53 -7.84 11.31
N LEU A 116 21.34 -8.53 10.49
CA LEU A 116 21.14 -8.58 9.03
C LEU A 116 19.83 -9.27 8.69
N SER A 117 19.49 -10.36 9.38
CA SER A 117 18.21 -11.05 9.20
C SER A 117 17.03 -10.13 9.48
N MET A 118 17.14 -9.32 10.53
CA MET A 118 16.15 -8.28 10.83
C MET A 118 16.10 -7.17 9.78
N GLN A 119 17.23 -6.77 9.19
CA GLN A 119 17.24 -5.77 8.12
C GLN A 119 16.57 -6.29 6.85
N TYR A 120 16.86 -7.52 6.42
CA TYR A 120 16.14 -8.13 5.30
C TYR A 120 14.64 -8.21 5.57
N TRP A 121 14.27 -8.68 6.76
CA TRP A 121 12.86 -8.81 7.16
C TRP A 121 12.13 -7.46 7.14
N LEU A 122 12.72 -6.43 7.75
CA LEU A 122 12.11 -5.09 7.83
C LEU A 122 12.04 -4.40 6.47
N ALA A 123 12.98 -4.69 5.56
CA ALA A 123 12.92 -4.17 4.20
C ALA A 123 11.77 -4.81 3.40
N GLY A 124 11.39 -6.06 3.71
CA GLY A 124 10.12 -6.69 3.34
C GLY A 124 9.89 -6.96 1.85
N SER A 125 10.83 -6.61 0.97
CA SER A 125 10.71 -6.87 -0.46
C SER A 125 10.96 -8.33 -0.80
N GLU A 126 10.38 -8.83 -1.89
CA GLU A 126 10.63 -10.18 -2.43
C GLU A 126 12.12 -10.52 -2.49
N GLN A 127 12.94 -9.66 -3.09
CA GLN A 127 14.39 -9.88 -3.21
C GLN A 127 15.11 -9.93 -1.85
N ASN A 128 14.66 -9.15 -0.86
CA ASN A 128 15.20 -9.21 0.49
C ASN A 128 14.81 -10.51 1.20
N MET A 129 13.61 -11.04 0.95
CA MET A 129 13.18 -12.33 1.49
C MET A 129 13.99 -13.48 0.86
N VAL A 130 14.25 -13.41 -0.45
CA VAL A 130 15.17 -14.34 -1.12
C VAL A 130 16.57 -14.25 -0.51
N ASN A 131 17.11 -13.04 -0.37
CA ASN A 131 18.44 -12.81 0.23
C ASN A 131 18.49 -13.28 1.69
N LEU A 132 17.43 -13.11 2.47
CA LEU A 132 17.32 -13.60 3.84
C LEU A 132 17.46 -15.12 3.90
N VAL A 133 16.68 -15.84 3.08
CA VAL A 133 16.72 -17.30 3.06
C VAL A 133 18.10 -17.78 2.60
N GLN A 134 18.62 -17.24 1.50
CA GLN A 134 19.95 -17.59 1.00
C GLN A 134 21.04 -17.30 2.03
N PHE A 135 20.96 -16.16 2.73
CA PHE A 135 21.89 -15.78 3.79
C PHE A 135 21.88 -16.77 4.95
N LEU A 136 20.69 -17.18 5.40
CA LEU A 136 20.57 -18.14 6.50
C LEU A 136 21.05 -19.54 6.08
N VAL A 137 20.75 -19.97 4.86
CA VAL A 137 21.21 -21.27 4.31
C VAL A 137 22.73 -21.28 4.17
N GLU A 138 23.32 -20.29 3.49
CA GLU A 138 24.77 -20.15 3.30
C GLU A 138 25.52 -20.25 4.64
N ARG A 139 24.97 -19.60 5.66
CA ARG A 139 25.64 -19.48 6.94
C ARG A 139 25.41 -20.68 7.87
N TYR A 140 24.21 -21.24 7.89
CA TYR A 140 23.80 -22.17 8.93
C TYR A 140 23.47 -23.58 8.46
N ALA A 141 23.22 -23.84 7.17
CA ALA A 141 22.86 -25.19 6.71
C ALA A 141 23.88 -26.26 7.16
N THR A 142 23.45 -27.31 7.85
CA THR A 142 24.35 -28.35 8.38
C THR A 142 24.04 -29.74 7.82
N GLY A 143 24.83 -30.75 8.20
CA GLY A 143 24.66 -32.14 7.75
C GLY A 143 24.75 -32.27 6.22
N SER A 144 23.85 -33.06 5.64
CA SER A 144 23.75 -33.27 4.18
C SER A 144 23.38 -31.99 3.40
N ARG A 145 22.92 -30.93 4.05
CA ARG A 145 22.59 -29.64 3.41
C ARG A 145 23.77 -28.70 3.31
N ARG A 146 24.92 -29.05 3.89
CA ARG A 146 26.11 -28.18 3.85
C ARG A 146 26.56 -27.85 2.43
N ASP A 147 26.33 -28.76 1.49
CA ASP A 147 26.64 -28.59 0.06
C ASP A 147 25.74 -27.55 -0.65
N MET A 148 24.65 -27.10 0.00
CA MET A 148 23.83 -26.01 -0.50
C MET A 148 24.48 -24.64 -0.31
N ARG A 149 25.37 -24.49 0.68
CA ARG A 149 26.00 -23.21 1.02
C ARG A 149 26.71 -22.54 -0.17
N PRO A 150 27.61 -23.22 -0.91
CA PRO A 150 28.28 -22.61 -2.06
C PRO A 150 27.36 -22.28 -3.23
N ARG A 151 26.10 -22.74 -3.22
CA ARG A 151 25.09 -22.45 -4.25
C ARG A 151 24.28 -21.18 -3.96
N CYS A 152 24.39 -20.62 -2.75
CA CYS A 152 23.69 -19.41 -2.36
C CYS A 152 24.39 -18.16 -2.90
N VAL A 153 23.62 -17.21 -3.43
CA VAL A 153 24.09 -15.91 -3.94
C VAL A 153 23.56 -14.80 -3.05
N VAL A 154 24.29 -14.53 -1.97
CA VAL A 154 23.83 -13.60 -0.95
C VAL A 154 24.12 -12.14 -1.33
N GLY A 155 23.08 -11.41 -1.74
CA GLY A 155 23.11 -9.96 -1.88
C GLY A 155 22.95 -9.25 -0.52
N ALA A 156 23.46 -8.03 -0.38
CA ALA A 156 23.23 -7.20 0.82
C ALA A 156 21.75 -6.78 0.95
N PRO A 157 21.26 -6.40 2.15
CA PRO A 157 19.91 -5.87 2.31
C PRO A 157 19.69 -4.66 1.40
N LEU A 158 18.66 -4.73 0.58
CA LEU A 158 18.25 -3.65 -0.32
C LEU A 158 17.38 -2.66 0.45
N GLU A 159 17.66 -1.37 0.28
CA GLU A 159 16.85 -0.29 0.82
C GLU A 159 15.99 0.32 -0.30
N TYR A 160 14.74 0.60 0.02
CA TYR A 160 13.79 1.25 -0.89
C TYR A 160 13.33 2.57 -0.26
N PRO A 161 12.99 3.59 -1.08
CA PRO A 161 12.47 4.85 -0.57
C PRO A 161 11.27 4.63 0.36
N GLU A 162 11.14 5.49 1.38
CA GLU A 162 9.97 5.50 2.27
C GLU A 162 8.80 6.22 1.60
N VAL A 163 9.11 7.23 0.78
CA VAL A 163 8.19 7.98 -0.07
C VAL A 163 8.82 7.98 -1.47
N GLY A 164 8.02 7.69 -2.48
CA GLY A 164 8.55 7.45 -3.81
C GLY A 164 7.51 7.42 -4.91
N VAL A 165 8.00 7.22 -6.12
CA VAL A 165 7.21 6.92 -7.32
C VAL A 165 7.45 5.50 -7.78
N TYR A 166 6.45 4.96 -8.47
CA TYR A 166 6.44 3.61 -9.00
C TYR A 166 6.11 3.60 -10.49
N HIS A 167 6.74 2.70 -11.25
CA HIS A 167 6.28 2.38 -12.60
C HIS A 167 6.73 0.98 -13.04
N PRO A 168 5.86 0.14 -13.64
CA PRO A 168 6.23 -1.21 -14.08
C PRO A 168 7.37 -1.25 -15.10
N ARG A 169 7.47 -0.22 -15.95
CA ARG A 169 8.54 -0.09 -16.97
C ARG A 169 9.88 0.44 -16.45
N MET A 170 10.00 0.85 -15.19
CA MET A 170 11.29 1.25 -14.61
C MET A 170 12.10 0.01 -14.23
N LYS A 171 13.42 0.05 -14.45
CA LYS A 171 14.32 -1.08 -14.13
C LYS A 171 14.24 -1.50 -12.65
N GLN A 172 14.23 -0.53 -11.73
CA GLN A 172 14.11 -0.78 -10.29
C GLN A 172 12.65 -0.72 -9.80
N ARG A 173 11.70 -0.43 -10.71
CA ARG A 173 10.27 -0.20 -10.49
C ARG A 173 9.89 0.91 -9.50
N LEU A 174 10.74 1.24 -8.53
CA LEU A 174 10.56 2.28 -7.52
C LEU A 174 11.70 3.30 -7.61
N SER A 175 11.40 4.59 -7.39
CA SER A 175 12.40 5.65 -7.21
C SER A 175 11.92 6.70 -6.21
N ALA A 176 12.83 7.49 -5.65
CA ALA A 176 12.50 8.71 -4.91
C ALA A 176 12.26 9.91 -5.84
N SER A 177 12.59 9.80 -7.14
CA SER A 177 12.57 10.90 -8.11
C SER A 177 11.52 10.67 -9.20
N VAL A 178 10.63 11.65 -9.39
CA VAL A 178 9.66 11.71 -10.50
C VAL A 178 10.36 11.72 -11.86
N ALA A 179 11.61 12.21 -11.93
CA ALA A 179 12.38 12.26 -13.18
C ALA A 179 12.73 10.87 -13.73
N ASP A 180 12.66 9.83 -12.89
CA ASP A 180 12.92 8.45 -13.31
C ASP A 180 11.67 7.77 -13.90
N LEU A 181 10.50 8.41 -13.82
CA LEU A 181 9.29 7.90 -14.46
C LEU A 181 9.47 7.91 -15.99
N PRO A 182 9.07 6.83 -16.68
CA PRO A 182 9.19 6.78 -18.12
C PRO A 182 8.22 7.77 -18.78
N LEU A 183 8.66 8.36 -19.89
CA LEU A 183 7.80 9.15 -20.76
C LEU A 183 7.00 8.18 -21.63
N VAL A 184 5.87 7.67 -21.13
CA VAL A 184 5.00 6.75 -21.88
C VAL A 184 3.95 7.49 -22.69
N ALA A 185 3.27 8.46 -22.07
CA ALA A 185 2.35 9.36 -22.76
C ALA A 185 3.11 10.55 -23.37
N THR A 186 3.96 10.31 -24.37
CA THR A 186 4.78 11.35 -25.04
C THR A 186 3.95 12.33 -25.88
N THR A 187 2.71 11.98 -26.22
CA THR A 187 1.79 12.76 -27.06
C THR A 187 0.56 13.29 -26.31
N GLY A 188 0.36 12.86 -25.07
CA GLY A 188 -0.86 13.11 -24.30
C GLY A 188 -0.90 14.51 -23.68
N GLN A 189 -1.56 15.46 -24.34
CA GLN A 189 -1.87 16.77 -23.74
C GLN A 189 -3.11 16.74 -22.83
N ARG A 190 -3.70 15.56 -22.59
CA ARG A 190 -5.01 15.46 -21.94
C ARG A 190 -4.97 15.84 -20.46
N GLY A 191 -3.87 15.56 -19.76
CA GLY A 191 -3.64 15.95 -18.38
C GLY A 191 -2.82 14.94 -17.59
N THR A 192 -2.62 15.23 -16.31
CA THR A 192 -1.82 14.43 -15.37
C THR A 192 -2.67 13.86 -14.25
N VAL A 193 -2.50 12.57 -13.95
CA VAL A 193 -3.17 11.88 -12.84
C VAL A 193 -2.14 11.56 -11.76
N GLY A 194 -2.39 12.03 -10.54
CA GLY A 194 -1.70 11.53 -9.35
C GLY A 194 -2.37 10.22 -8.93
N LEU A 195 -1.58 9.16 -8.78
CA LEU A 195 -2.10 7.82 -8.45
C LEU A 195 -1.45 7.33 -7.15
N LEU A 196 -2.23 7.12 -6.09
CA LEU A 196 -1.71 6.59 -4.83
C LEU A 196 -1.76 5.06 -4.83
N VAL A 197 -0.62 4.44 -4.52
CA VAL A 197 -0.48 2.98 -4.42
C VAL A 197 0.16 2.59 -3.08
N MET A 198 -0.12 1.38 -2.61
CA MET A 198 0.42 0.90 -1.34
C MET A 198 1.84 0.35 -1.50
N ARG A 199 2.78 0.90 -0.72
CA ARG A 199 4.19 0.46 -0.73
C ARG A 199 4.35 -1.03 -0.41
N SER A 200 3.50 -1.62 0.42
CA SER A 200 3.55 -3.05 0.77
C SER A 200 3.39 -3.94 -0.48
N TYR A 201 2.44 -3.62 -1.35
CA TYR A 201 2.24 -4.34 -2.61
C TYR A 201 3.41 -4.18 -3.57
N LEU A 202 4.01 -2.98 -3.63
CA LEU A 202 5.19 -2.73 -4.44
C LEU A 202 6.40 -3.56 -4.00
N LEU A 203 6.66 -3.62 -2.69
CA LEU A 203 7.75 -4.40 -2.13
C LEU A 203 7.53 -5.91 -2.32
N ALA A 204 6.28 -6.37 -2.18
CA ALA A 204 5.92 -7.76 -2.40
C ALA A 204 5.99 -8.19 -3.87
N GLY A 205 6.20 -7.26 -4.82
CA GLY A 205 6.14 -7.53 -6.25
C GLY A 205 4.71 -7.76 -6.77
N ASN A 206 3.72 -7.83 -5.87
CA ASN A 206 2.33 -8.17 -6.16
C ASN A 206 1.53 -6.94 -6.64
N THR A 207 1.82 -6.53 -7.88
CA THR A 207 1.48 -5.21 -8.43
C THR A 207 0.60 -5.26 -9.68
N GLY A 208 0.24 -6.45 -10.14
CA GLY A 208 -0.48 -6.64 -11.41
C GLY A 208 -1.73 -5.77 -11.53
N HIS A 209 -2.53 -5.70 -10.47
CA HIS A 209 -3.70 -4.83 -10.38
C HIS A 209 -3.42 -3.31 -10.60
N TYR A 210 -2.29 -2.79 -10.10
CA TYR A 210 -1.86 -1.40 -10.33
C TYR A 210 -1.36 -1.20 -11.76
N ASP A 211 -0.58 -2.16 -12.27
CA ASP A 211 0.03 -2.08 -13.59
C ASP A 211 -1.01 -1.96 -14.70
N GLY A 212 -2.12 -2.69 -14.60
CA GLY A 212 -3.20 -2.57 -15.56
C GLY A 212 -3.96 -1.24 -15.46
N VAL A 213 -4.07 -0.62 -14.28
CA VAL A 213 -4.66 0.73 -14.14
C VAL A 213 -3.74 1.79 -14.74
N ILE A 214 -2.44 1.73 -14.45
CA ILE A 214 -1.43 2.63 -15.04
C ILE A 214 -1.51 2.52 -16.56
N THR A 215 -1.49 1.30 -17.09
CA THR A 215 -1.58 1.04 -18.53
C THR A 215 -2.86 1.61 -19.14
N ALA A 216 -4.02 1.42 -18.50
CA ALA A 216 -5.31 1.93 -19.00
C ALA A 216 -5.37 3.47 -19.02
N LEU A 217 -4.78 4.13 -18.02
CA LEU A 217 -4.67 5.59 -17.97
C LEU A 217 -3.74 6.12 -19.08
N GLU A 218 -2.55 5.52 -19.22
CA GLU A 218 -1.57 5.89 -20.23
C GLU A 218 -2.09 5.67 -21.66
N ALA A 219 -2.79 4.56 -21.91
CA ALA A 219 -3.42 4.26 -23.19
C ALA A 219 -4.48 5.31 -23.61
N ARG A 220 -5.01 6.08 -22.67
CA ARG A 220 -5.93 7.20 -22.91
C ARG A 220 -5.23 8.56 -23.04
N GLY A 221 -3.90 8.58 -23.12
CA GLY A 221 -3.10 9.78 -23.27
C GLY A 221 -3.00 10.62 -21.99
N LEU A 222 -3.20 10.01 -20.81
CA LEU A 222 -2.96 10.66 -19.53
C LEU A 222 -1.52 10.42 -19.09
N LYS A 223 -0.86 11.45 -18.57
CA LYS A 223 0.39 11.28 -17.81
C LYS A 223 0.02 10.75 -16.43
N VAL A 224 0.72 9.71 -15.96
CA VAL A 224 0.44 9.12 -14.64
C VAL A 224 1.66 9.32 -13.74
N ILE A 225 1.43 9.73 -12.50
CA ILE A 225 2.44 9.79 -11.44
C ILE A 225 2.00 8.81 -10.34
N PRO A 226 2.37 7.52 -10.42
CA PRO A 226 2.11 6.57 -9.35
C PRO A 226 3.06 6.84 -8.19
N ALA A 227 2.52 7.23 -7.05
CA ALA A 227 3.28 7.57 -5.85
C ALA A 227 2.84 6.72 -4.66
N PHE A 228 3.77 6.54 -3.72
CA PHE A 228 3.54 5.80 -2.49
C PHE A 228 4.20 6.51 -1.31
N ALA A 229 3.67 6.25 -0.13
CA ALA A 229 4.27 6.58 1.16
C ALA A 229 4.37 5.32 2.03
N THR A 230 5.11 5.42 3.13
CA THR A 230 5.20 4.34 4.12
C THR A 230 4.05 4.45 5.11
N GLY A 231 3.43 3.31 5.41
CA GLY A 231 2.28 3.27 6.32
C GLY A 231 0.98 3.61 5.60
N LEU A 232 0.06 4.24 6.33
CA LEU A 232 -1.30 4.57 5.85
C LEU A 232 -1.55 6.08 5.82
N ASP A 233 -0.49 6.89 5.77
CA ASP A 233 -0.58 8.33 5.60
C ASP A 233 -0.04 8.70 4.22
N ASN A 234 -0.92 9.15 3.33
CA ASN A 234 -0.57 9.48 1.95
C ASN A 234 -0.12 10.94 1.76
N ARG A 235 -0.17 11.79 2.80
CA ARG A 235 0.27 13.19 2.70
C ARG A 235 1.70 13.35 2.18
N PRO A 236 2.70 12.56 2.63
CA PRO A 236 4.06 12.69 2.12
C PRO A 236 4.18 12.46 0.61
N ALA A 237 3.36 11.57 0.04
CA ALA A 237 3.32 11.32 -1.40
C ALA A 237 2.66 12.48 -2.16
N ILE A 238 1.55 13.03 -1.62
CA ILE A 238 0.90 14.21 -2.18
C ILE A 238 1.86 15.40 -2.18
N GLU A 239 2.45 15.70 -1.02
CA GLU A 239 3.34 16.84 -0.81
C GLU A 239 4.63 16.72 -1.62
N GLY A 240 5.17 15.51 -1.76
CA GLY A 240 6.40 15.26 -2.49
C GLY A 240 6.25 15.27 -4.01
N TYR A 241 5.07 14.90 -4.54
CA TYR A 241 4.95 14.57 -5.96
C TYR A 241 3.74 15.15 -6.69
N PHE A 242 2.70 15.59 -6.00
CA PHE A 242 1.45 16.06 -6.61
C PHE A 242 1.24 17.57 -6.52
N GLN A 243 2.09 18.27 -5.79
CA GLN A 243 2.11 19.72 -5.73
C GLN A 243 3.53 20.27 -5.83
N ARG A 244 3.62 21.53 -6.22
CA ARG A 244 4.85 22.32 -6.16
C ARG A 244 5.10 22.83 -4.73
N PRO A 245 6.30 23.36 -4.43
CA PRO A 245 6.58 23.96 -3.12
C PRO A 245 5.67 25.13 -2.73
N ASP A 246 5.01 25.78 -3.70
CA ASP A 246 4.00 26.83 -3.50
C ASP A 246 2.57 26.28 -3.32
N CYS A 247 2.44 24.97 -3.07
CA CYS A 247 1.19 24.22 -2.92
C CYS A 247 0.31 24.19 -4.18
N GLN A 248 0.79 24.65 -5.34
CA GLN A 248 0.03 24.53 -6.58
C GLN A 248 0.04 23.08 -7.09
N PRO A 249 -1.11 22.50 -7.46
CA PRO A 249 -1.17 21.13 -7.95
C PRO A 249 -0.41 20.98 -9.28
N VAL A 250 0.33 19.88 -9.43
CA VAL A 250 0.93 19.46 -10.71
C VAL A 250 0.15 18.34 -11.40
N ILE A 251 -1.00 17.99 -10.82
CA ILE A 251 -1.93 16.97 -11.32
C ILE A 251 -3.31 17.60 -11.56
N ASP A 252 -4.09 16.98 -12.44
CA ASP A 252 -5.46 17.39 -12.77
C ASP A 252 -6.52 16.56 -12.04
N ALA A 253 -6.18 15.36 -11.57
CA ALA A 253 -7.02 14.48 -10.76
C ALA A 253 -6.16 13.58 -9.84
N LEU A 254 -6.69 13.26 -8.66
CA LEU A 254 -6.09 12.34 -7.70
C LEU A 254 -6.91 11.05 -7.65
N VAL A 255 -6.25 9.90 -7.82
CA VAL A 255 -6.88 8.58 -7.73
C VAL A 255 -6.14 7.76 -6.67
N SER A 256 -6.85 7.31 -5.64
CA SER A 256 -6.33 6.35 -4.67
C SER A 256 -6.70 4.93 -5.08
N LEU A 257 -5.69 4.06 -5.19
CA LEU A 257 -5.84 2.61 -5.39
C LEU A 257 -5.58 1.82 -4.10
N THR A 258 -5.42 2.49 -2.96
CA THR A 258 -4.92 1.89 -1.72
C THR A 258 -5.94 0.97 -1.05
N GLY A 259 -7.24 1.15 -1.32
CA GLY A 259 -8.32 0.45 -0.62
C GLY A 259 -8.53 0.93 0.83
N PHE A 260 -7.96 2.08 1.19
CA PHE A 260 -8.11 2.71 2.51
C PHE A 260 -8.38 4.20 2.39
N SER A 261 -8.70 4.82 3.53
CA SER A 261 -8.70 6.27 3.68
C SER A 261 -7.38 6.89 3.23
N LEU A 262 -7.43 8.18 2.87
CA LEU A 262 -6.25 8.96 2.54
C LEU A 262 -5.27 9.04 3.72
N ILE A 263 -5.78 9.18 4.93
CA ILE A 263 -5.00 9.31 6.16
C ILE A 263 -5.58 8.37 7.22
N GLY A 264 -4.92 7.23 7.37
CA GLY A 264 -5.24 6.21 8.36
C GLY A 264 -5.73 4.89 7.78
N GLY A 265 -6.04 3.96 8.67
CA GLY A 265 -6.53 2.62 8.37
C GLY A 265 -7.87 2.30 9.04
N PRO A 266 -8.29 1.03 9.05
CA PRO A 266 -9.62 0.64 9.55
C PRO A 266 -9.83 0.95 11.03
N ALA A 267 -8.74 0.99 11.81
CA ALA A 267 -8.76 1.27 13.24
C ALA A 267 -8.55 2.76 13.60
N TYR A 268 -8.23 3.61 12.62
CA TYR A 268 -7.95 5.03 12.83
C TYR A 268 -8.05 5.76 11.50
N ASN A 269 -8.96 6.73 11.37
CA ASN A 269 -9.12 7.59 10.20
C ASN A 269 -9.11 9.05 10.66
N ASP A 270 -8.34 9.88 9.97
CA ASP A 270 -8.27 11.33 10.20
C ASP A 270 -8.89 12.07 9.00
N ALA A 271 -10.22 12.01 8.90
CA ALA A 271 -10.99 12.61 7.82
C ALA A 271 -10.79 14.14 7.74
N HIS A 272 -10.59 14.82 8.87
CA HIS A 272 -10.40 16.28 8.87
C HIS A 272 -9.06 16.67 8.26
N ALA A 273 -7.97 15.98 8.62
CA ALA A 273 -6.68 16.20 7.96
C ALA A 273 -6.72 15.82 6.47
N ALA A 274 -7.56 14.84 6.09
CA ALA A 274 -7.77 14.46 4.70
C ALA A 274 -8.51 15.56 3.93
N GLU A 275 -9.60 16.09 4.48
CA GLU A 275 -10.34 17.24 3.96
C GLU A 275 -9.40 18.43 3.74
N ASP A 276 -8.59 18.78 4.74
CA ASP A 276 -7.64 19.90 4.68
C ASP A 276 -6.65 19.79 3.52
N ILE A 277 -6.04 18.62 3.31
CA ILE A 277 -5.09 18.44 2.22
C ILE A 277 -5.77 18.37 0.85
N LEU A 278 -6.95 17.75 0.77
CA LEU A 278 -7.71 17.64 -0.47
C LEU A 278 -8.26 19.01 -0.90
N ALA A 279 -8.74 19.82 0.03
CA ALA A 279 -9.19 21.18 -0.22
C ALA A 279 -8.06 22.10 -0.73
N ARG A 280 -6.83 21.92 -0.22
CA ARG A 280 -5.65 22.64 -0.73
C ARG A 280 -5.26 22.17 -2.14
N LEU A 281 -5.34 20.87 -2.40
CA LEU A 281 -4.97 20.31 -3.71
C LEU A 281 -6.01 20.66 -4.79
N ASP A 282 -7.28 20.78 -4.40
CA ASP A 282 -8.43 21.23 -5.22
C ASP A 282 -8.52 20.53 -6.60
N VAL A 283 -8.40 19.20 -6.60
CA VAL A 283 -8.58 18.34 -7.79
C VAL A 283 -9.61 17.26 -7.49
N PRO A 284 -10.31 16.72 -8.51
CA PRO A 284 -11.20 15.58 -8.31
C PRO A 284 -10.45 14.42 -7.63
N TYR A 285 -10.97 13.96 -6.50
CA TYR A 285 -10.43 12.84 -5.74
C TYR A 285 -11.33 11.61 -5.87
N LEU A 286 -10.76 10.52 -6.36
CA LEU A 286 -11.43 9.24 -6.47
C LEU A 286 -10.73 8.22 -5.58
N ALA A 287 -11.47 7.52 -4.73
CA ALA A 287 -10.98 6.33 -4.05
C ALA A 287 -11.64 5.10 -4.67
N VAL A 288 -10.82 4.24 -5.28
CA VAL A 288 -11.27 3.00 -5.91
C VAL A 288 -10.52 1.83 -5.30
N THR A 289 -11.15 0.67 -5.28
CA THR A 289 -10.69 -0.43 -4.44
C THR A 289 -10.41 -1.69 -5.24
N PRO A 290 -9.37 -2.47 -4.90
CA PRO A 290 -9.38 -3.87 -5.26
C PRO A 290 -10.34 -4.63 -4.33
N VAL A 291 -10.75 -5.84 -4.72
CA VAL A 291 -11.34 -6.81 -3.77
C VAL A 291 -10.21 -7.55 -3.05
N GLU A 292 -10.37 -7.73 -1.74
CA GLU A 292 -9.33 -8.28 -0.85
C GLU A 292 -9.81 -9.51 -0.10
N PHE A 293 -11.08 -9.51 0.34
CA PHE A 293 -11.67 -10.58 1.15
C PHE A 293 -12.55 -11.52 0.33
N GLN A 294 -12.65 -11.25 -0.96
CA GLN A 294 -13.29 -12.11 -1.95
C GLN A 294 -12.50 -12.07 -3.25
N THR A 295 -12.86 -12.95 -4.18
CA THR A 295 -12.26 -13.01 -5.50
C THR A 295 -13.08 -12.21 -6.51
N LEU A 296 -12.47 -11.82 -7.63
CA LEU A 296 -13.11 -11.01 -8.67
C LEU A 296 -14.32 -11.71 -9.30
N ASP A 297 -14.25 -13.04 -9.46
CA ASP A 297 -15.35 -13.84 -9.97
C ASP A 297 -16.51 -13.95 -8.96
N HIS A 298 -16.23 -14.10 -7.67
CA HIS A 298 -17.25 -14.05 -6.61
C HIS A 298 -17.92 -12.68 -6.52
N TRP A 299 -17.13 -11.61 -6.54
CA TRP A 299 -17.65 -10.25 -6.60
C TRP A 299 -18.54 -10.05 -7.83
N GLY A 300 -18.10 -10.54 -8.99
CA GLY A 300 -18.84 -10.38 -10.24
C GLY A 300 -20.10 -11.22 -10.35
N ALA A 301 -20.19 -12.34 -9.64
CA ALA A 301 -21.39 -13.17 -9.54
C ALA A 301 -22.36 -12.68 -8.44
N SER A 302 -21.90 -11.81 -7.55
CA SER A 302 -22.67 -11.31 -6.42
C SER A 302 -23.61 -10.17 -6.82
N SER A 303 -24.91 -10.34 -6.58
CA SER A 303 -25.90 -9.25 -6.72
C SER A 303 -25.70 -8.13 -5.70
N ARG A 304 -24.95 -8.39 -4.61
CA ARG A 304 -24.59 -7.39 -3.59
C ARG A 304 -23.36 -6.57 -3.98
N GLY A 305 -22.45 -7.14 -4.78
CA GLY A 305 -21.12 -6.57 -4.99
C GLY A 305 -20.18 -6.81 -3.81
N LEU A 306 -19.71 -5.75 -3.15
CA LEU A 306 -18.74 -5.83 -2.06
C LEU A 306 -19.29 -6.55 -0.81
N LEU A 307 -18.41 -7.22 -0.07
CA LEU A 307 -18.76 -7.75 1.25
C LEU A 307 -19.00 -6.60 2.24
N PRO A 308 -19.81 -6.77 3.30
CA PRO A 308 -20.06 -5.71 4.28
C PRO A 308 -18.79 -5.08 4.84
N VAL A 309 -17.81 -5.90 5.23
CA VAL A 309 -16.51 -5.41 5.73
C VAL A 309 -15.74 -4.58 4.69
N GLU A 310 -15.77 -4.99 3.41
CA GLU A 310 -15.16 -4.23 2.32
C GLU A 310 -15.90 -2.92 2.08
N SER A 311 -17.23 -2.93 2.06
CA SER A 311 -18.03 -1.72 1.86
C SER A 311 -17.80 -0.68 2.95
N THR A 312 -17.69 -1.08 4.22
CA THR A 312 -17.37 -0.15 5.31
C THR A 312 -15.96 0.41 5.15
N MET A 313 -14.98 -0.47 4.95
CA MET A 313 -13.56 -0.09 4.98
C MET A 313 -13.11 0.68 3.73
N MET A 314 -13.62 0.30 2.56
CA MET A 314 -13.14 0.74 1.25
C MET A 314 -14.08 1.73 0.55
N VAL A 315 -15.29 1.94 1.09
CA VAL A 315 -16.27 2.90 0.55
C VAL A 315 -16.68 3.91 1.61
N ALA A 316 -17.35 3.46 2.67
CA ALA A 316 -17.94 4.37 3.66
C ALA A 316 -16.88 5.23 4.39
N ILE A 317 -15.74 4.64 4.78
CA ILE A 317 -14.66 5.41 5.43
C ILE A 317 -14.02 6.40 4.45
N PRO A 318 -13.57 6.02 3.23
CA PRO A 318 -13.07 6.99 2.25
C PRO A 318 -14.07 8.09 1.86
N GLU A 319 -15.37 7.83 1.87
CA GLU A 319 -16.40 8.86 1.64
C GLU A 319 -16.36 9.97 2.70
N LEU A 320 -15.96 9.66 3.95
CA LEU A 320 -15.74 10.66 5.00
C LEU A 320 -14.57 11.59 4.68
N ASP A 321 -13.57 11.13 3.92
CA ASP A 321 -12.47 11.97 3.43
C ASP A 321 -12.90 12.88 2.27
N GLY A 322 -14.12 12.72 1.73
CA GLY A 322 -14.58 13.39 0.52
C GLY A 322 -14.25 12.62 -0.78
N ALA A 323 -13.95 11.32 -0.68
CA ALA A 323 -13.70 10.50 -1.88
C ALA A 323 -14.95 10.34 -2.74
N THR A 324 -14.74 10.27 -4.05
CA THR A 324 -15.80 10.02 -5.04
C THR A 324 -15.50 8.81 -5.92
N GLY A 325 -16.45 8.43 -6.77
CA GLY A 325 -16.18 7.53 -7.90
C GLY A 325 -15.85 6.09 -7.52
N SER A 326 -16.25 5.64 -6.32
CA SER A 326 -15.99 4.29 -5.82
C SER A 326 -16.36 3.21 -6.85
N MET A 327 -15.42 2.30 -7.09
CA MET A 327 -15.58 1.15 -7.95
C MET A 327 -14.47 0.12 -7.70
N VAL A 328 -14.74 -1.12 -8.09
CA VAL A 328 -13.73 -2.17 -8.14
C VAL A 328 -12.91 -2.05 -9.41
N TYR A 329 -11.57 -2.17 -9.31
CA TYR A 329 -10.67 -2.17 -10.48
C TYR A 329 -9.86 -3.47 -10.64
N GLY A 330 -9.76 -4.30 -9.59
CA GLY A 330 -8.91 -5.48 -9.57
C GLY A 330 -9.07 -6.28 -8.27
N GLY A 331 -8.24 -7.30 -8.10
CA GLY A 331 -8.32 -8.23 -6.98
C GLY A 331 -7.75 -9.60 -7.35
N ARG A 332 -8.00 -10.60 -6.49
CA ARG A 332 -7.53 -11.98 -6.69
C ARG A 332 -8.55 -12.79 -7.50
N GLY A 333 -8.09 -13.74 -8.31
CA GLY A 333 -8.96 -14.74 -8.95
C GLY A 333 -9.14 -15.98 -8.07
N SER A 334 -10.30 -16.65 -8.15
CA SER A 334 -10.53 -17.92 -7.42
C SER A 334 -9.88 -19.13 -8.10
N ALA A 335 -9.89 -19.16 -9.43
CA ALA A 335 -9.36 -20.25 -10.24
C ALA A 335 -9.01 -19.76 -11.65
N SER A 336 -8.04 -20.41 -12.28
CA SER A 336 -7.69 -20.16 -13.68
C SER A 336 -8.88 -20.48 -14.60
N HIS A 337 -9.05 -19.68 -15.64
CA HIS A 337 -10.10 -19.82 -16.67
C HIS A 337 -11.55 -19.59 -16.19
N VAL A 338 -11.76 -19.05 -15.00
CA VAL A 338 -13.09 -18.57 -14.59
C VAL A 338 -13.34 -17.18 -15.19
N ARG A 339 -14.47 -17.03 -15.89
CA ARG A 339 -14.89 -15.75 -16.47
C ARG A 339 -15.64 -14.92 -15.43
N CYS A 340 -15.25 -13.66 -15.29
CA CYS A 340 -15.95 -12.69 -14.46
C CYS A 340 -17.30 -12.32 -15.08
N THR A 341 -18.40 -12.61 -14.39
CA THR A 341 -19.76 -12.22 -14.82
C THR A 341 -20.11 -10.77 -14.47
N GLY A 342 -19.29 -10.11 -13.64
CA GLY A 342 -19.51 -8.73 -13.19
C GLY A 342 -18.87 -7.67 -14.06
N CYS A 343 -18.23 -8.02 -15.17
CA CYS A 343 -17.61 -7.06 -16.09
C CYS A 343 -18.03 -7.35 -17.54
N ALA A 344 -18.13 -6.29 -18.36
CA ALA A 344 -18.63 -6.42 -19.73
C ALA A 344 -17.71 -7.22 -20.66
N LYS A 345 -16.41 -7.32 -20.33
CA LYS A 345 -15.43 -8.07 -21.13
C LYS A 345 -15.32 -9.56 -20.75
N ALA A 346 -16.07 -10.01 -19.75
CA ALA A 346 -15.96 -11.37 -19.21
C ALA A 346 -14.51 -11.79 -18.92
N CYS A 347 -13.75 -10.89 -18.28
CA CYS A 347 -12.32 -11.07 -18.00
C CYS A 347 -12.06 -12.40 -17.29
N THR A 348 -10.95 -13.05 -17.65
CA THR A 348 -10.44 -14.24 -16.97
C THR A 348 -9.21 -13.89 -16.16
N PHE A 349 -9.04 -14.55 -15.02
CA PHE A 349 -7.93 -14.35 -14.11
C PHE A 349 -7.13 -15.65 -13.98
N GLU A 350 -5.82 -15.54 -13.82
CA GLU A 350 -4.94 -16.67 -13.54
C GLU A 350 -4.85 -16.84 -12.02
N ALA A 351 -5.16 -18.03 -11.52
CA ALA A 351 -4.99 -18.33 -10.11
C ALA A 351 -4.03 -19.51 -9.99
N VAL A 352 -2.82 -19.24 -9.50
CA VAL A 352 -1.89 -20.27 -9.07
C VAL A 352 -2.13 -20.51 -7.59
N GLU A 353 -2.34 -21.78 -7.21
CA GLU A 353 -2.59 -22.16 -5.82
C GLU A 353 -1.50 -21.61 -4.89
N GLY A 354 -1.91 -20.85 -3.87
CA GLY A 354 -1.00 -20.23 -2.90
C GLY A 354 -0.26 -18.97 -3.36
N SER A 355 -0.41 -18.51 -4.61
CA SER A 355 0.24 -17.27 -5.09
C SER A 355 -0.37 -16.00 -4.52
N HIS A 356 -1.71 -15.97 -4.40
CA HIS A 356 -2.49 -14.80 -3.95
C HIS A 356 -2.20 -13.51 -4.76
N ASP A 357 -1.88 -13.66 -6.06
CA ASP A 357 -1.53 -12.56 -6.94
C ASP A 357 -2.74 -11.67 -7.28
N MET A 358 -2.50 -10.36 -7.20
CA MET A 358 -3.45 -9.30 -7.50
C MET A 358 -3.45 -8.99 -8.99
N GLN A 359 -4.63 -9.02 -9.58
CA GLN A 359 -4.84 -8.88 -11.01
C GLN A 359 -5.78 -7.73 -11.33
N THR A 360 -5.58 -7.10 -12.48
CA THR A 360 -6.48 -6.06 -12.98
C THR A 360 -7.69 -6.69 -13.68
N CYS A 361 -8.88 -6.19 -13.40
CA CYS A 361 -10.01 -6.39 -14.29
C CYS A 361 -9.96 -5.34 -15.40
N SER A 362 -9.47 -5.71 -16.59
CA SER A 362 -9.16 -4.76 -17.68
C SER A 362 -10.34 -3.85 -18.06
N GLU A 363 -11.56 -4.38 -18.09
CA GLU A 363 -12.77 -3.59 -18.34
C GLU A 363 -12.98 -2.49 -17.29
N ARG A 364 -12.73 -2.81 -16.02
CA ARG A 364 -12.91 -1.87 -14.91
C ARG A 364 -11.81 -0.82 -14.89
N ALA A 365 -10.57 -1.21 -15.20
CA ALA A 365 -9.47 -0.26 -15.40
C ALA A 365 -9.77 0.71 -16.56
N ASP A 366 -10.30 0.21 -17.68
CA ASP A 366 -10.69 1.05 -18.82
C ASP A 366 -11.83 2.01 -18.48
N ALA A 367 -12.80 1.56 -17.69
CA ALA A 367 -13.92 2.37 -17.21
C ALA A 367 -13.44 3.46 -16.23
N LEU A 368 -12.54 3.12 -15.30
CA LEU A 368 -11.88 4.08 -14.41
C LEU A 368 -11.13 5.14 -15.22
N ALA A 369 -10.28 4.70 -16.15
CA ALA A 369 -9.51 5.61 -16.99
C ALA A 369 -10.41 6.50 -17.87
N ALA A 370 -11.57 6.00 -18.31
CA ALA A 370 -12.57 6.80 -19.01
C ALA A 370 -13.13 7.92 -18.12
N ARG A 371 -13.54 7.59 -16.90
CA ARG A 371 -14.11 8.52 -15.91
C ARG A 371 -13.09 9.59 -15.52
N VAL A 372 -11.88 9.18 -15.18
CA VAL A 372 -10.78 10.10 -14.82
C VAL A 372 -10.49 11.05 -15.99
N GLY A 373 -10.40 10.52 -17.21
CA GLY A 373 -10.22 11.34 -18.40
C GLY A 373 -11.32 12.39 -18.57
N LYS A 374 -12.59 12.04 -18.33
CA LYS A 374 -13.72 13.00 -18.41
C LYS A 374 -13.68 14.07 -17.32
N LEU A 375 -13.26 13.73 -16.10
CA LEU A 375 -13.09 14.69 -15.01
C LEU A 375 -11.99 15.70 -15.32
N ILE A 376 -10.88 15.22 -15.89
CA ILE A 376 -9.78 16.08 -16.33
C ILE A 376 -10.21 16.97 -17.49
N ASP A 377 -10.88 16.41 -18.51
CA ASP A 377 -11.42 17.19 -19.63
C ASP A 377 -12.35 18.30 -19.12
N LEU A 378 -13.23 17.99 -18.16
CA LEU A 378 -14.14 18.96 -17.53
C LEU A 378 -13.40 20.06 -16.79
N LYS A 379 -12.37 19.72 -15.99
CA LYS A 379 -11.55 20.70 -15.26
C LYS A 379 -10.86 21.67 -16.22
N ARG A 380 -10.34 21.16 -17.34
CA ARG A 380 -9.55 21.92 -18.33
C ARG A 380 -10.41 22.71 -19.32
N SER A 381 -11.66 22.32 -19.55
CA SER A 381 -12.51 22.98 -20.55
C SER A 381 -12.95 24.38 -20.09
N ALA A 382 -13.12 25.28 -21.06
CA ALA A 382 -13.72 26.59 -20.82
C ALA A 382 -15.18 26.43 -20.37
N ARG A 383 -15.63 27.26 -19.41
CA ARG A 383 -17.01 27.19 -18.89
C ARG A 383 -18.07 27.34 -19.98
N ALA A 384 -17.82 28.20 -20.97
CA ALA A 384 -18.73 28.44 -22.11
C ALA A 384 -18.94 27.20 -23.00
N GLU A 385 -17.99 26.26 -23.01
CA GLU A 385 -18.06 25.03 -23.82
C GLU A 385 -18.65 23.84 -23.05
N ARG A 386 -18.83 23.98 -21.73
CA ARG A 386 -19.34 22.91 -20.87
C ARG A 386 -20.84 22.72 -21.11
N LYS A 387 -21.23 21.47 -21.37
CA LYS A 387 -22.64 21.05 -21.48
C LYS A 387 -23.05 20.33 -20.20
N VAL A 388 -23.98 20.92 -19.46
CA VAL A 388 -24.51 20.36 -18.20
C VAL A 388 -25.95 19.94 -18.42
N ALA A 389 -26.28 18.70 -18.05
CA ALA A 389 -27.65 18.20 -18.08
C ALA A 389 -28.24 18.23 -16.65
N ALA A 390 -29.42 18.81 -16.50
CA ALA A 390 -30.22 18.72 -15.27
C ALA A 390 -31.31 17.66 -15.48
N VAL A 391 -31.36 16.66 -14.59
CA VAL A 391 -32.34 15.57 -14.65
C VAL A 391 -33.35 15.76 -13.53
N ILE A 392 -34.61 15.98 -13.89
CA ILE A 392 -35.72 16.14 -12.94
C ILE A 392 -36.43 14.81 -12.79
N PHE A 393 -36.43 14.25 -11.57
CA PHE A 393 -37.17 13.03 -11.27
C PHE A 393 -38.64 13.34 -10.99
N ASN A 394 -39.50 12.39 -11.36
CA ASN A 394 -40.92 12.43 -11.05
C ASN A 394 -41.32 11.13 -10.35
N PHE A 395 -41.41 11.15 -9.02
CA PHE A 395 -41.76 9.98 -8.21
C PHE A 395 -42.70 10.36 -7.06
N PRO A 396 -43.84 9.67 -6.87
CA PRO A 396 -44.36 8.59 -7.71
C PRO A 396 -44.83 9.08 -9.09
N PRO A 397 -44.60 8.31 -10.18
CA PRO A 397 -44.97 8.72 -11.52
C PRO A 397 -46.49 8.91 -11.62
N ASN A 398 -46.92 10.00 -12.26
CA ASN A 398 -48.33 10.39 -12.45
C ASN A 398 -49.10 10.78 -11.17
N ALA A 399 -48.41 11.00 -10.06
CA ALA A 399 -49.00 11.48 -8.81
C ALA A 399 -48.29 12.78 -8.38
N GLY A 400 -49.05 13.89 -8.37
CA GLY A 400 -48.53 15.21 -7.98
C GLY A 400 -47.93 16.02 -9.15
N ASN A 401 -47.22 17.09 -8.80
CA ASN A 401 -46.53 17.94 -9.78
C ASN A 401 -45.20 17.30 -10.22
N THR A 402 -44.87 17.44 -11.50
CA THR A 402 -43.56 17.04 -12.05
C THR A 402 -42.44 17.70 -11.24
N GLY A 403 -41.40 16.94 -10.89
CA GLY A 403 -40.24 17.51 -10.20
C GLY A 403 -40.55 17.91 -8.77
N THR A 404 -41.29 17.09 -8.02
CA THR A 404 -41.40 17.27 -6.56
C THR A 404 -40.22 16.60 -5.86
N ALA A 405 -39.58 17.33 -4.96
CA ALA A 405 -38.58 16.82 -4.03
C ALA A 405 -38.86 17.40 -2.63
N ALA A 406 -38.76 16.56 -1.59
CA ALA A 406 -39.13 16.95 -0.24
C ALA A 406 -38.34 18.19 0.20
N PHE A 407 -39.07 19.23 0.64
CA PHE A 407 -38.54 20.51 1.10
C PHE A 407 -37.64 21.26 0.09
N LEU A 408 -37.77 20.97 -1.22
CA LEU A 408 -37.01 21.64 -2.28
C LEU A 408 -37.96 22.24 -3.33
N ALA A 409 -37.89 23.55 -3.52
CA ALA A 409 -38.57 24.25 -4.61
C ALA A 409 -37.82 23.98 -5.93
N VAL A 410 -38.03 22.82 -6.54
CA VAL A 410 -37.18 22.27 -7.61
C VAL A 410 -36.99 23.23 -8.79
N PHE A 411 -38.07 23.79 -9.34
CA PHE A 411 -37.97 24.69 -10.50
C PHE A 411 -37.32 26.03 -10.15
N GLU A 412 -37.62 26.59 -8.98
CA GLU A 412 -36.99 27.83 -8.51
C GLU A 412 -35.50 27.62 -8.23
N SER A 413 -35.14 26.49 -7.62
CA SER A 413 -33.75 26.10 -7.39
C SER A 413 -32.99 25.91 -8.71
N LEU A 414 -33.64 25.28 -9.70
CA LEU A 414 -33.06 25.11 -11.04
C LEU A 414 -32.86 26.46 -11.73
N TYR A 415 -33.86 27.33 -11.72
CA TYR A 415 -33.76 28.68 -12.28
C TYR A 415 -32.62 29.48 -11.65
N ASN A 416 -32.52 29.48 -10.32
CA ASN A 416 -31.44 30.16 -9.59
C ASN A 416 -30.06 29.57 -9.91
N THR A 417 -29.96 28.25 -10.06
CA THR A 417 -28.73 27.56 -10.47
C THR A 417 -28.32 27.98 -11.89
N LEU A 418 -29.26 27.95 -12.85
CA LEU A 418 -29.01 28.32 -14.24
C LEU A 418 -28.62 29.81 -14.37
N ALA A 419 -29.28 30.70 -13.63
CA ALA A 419 -28.93 32.12 -13.57
C ALA A 419 -27.50 32.33 -13.02
N ALA A 420 -27.14 31.65 -11.93
CA ALA A 420 -25.79 31.70 -11.38
C ALA A 420 -24.72 31.13 -12.34
N MET A 421 -25.02 30.03 -13.04
CA MET A 421 -24.15 29.46 -14.07
C MET A 421 -23.91 30.45 -15.22
N LYS A 422 -24.96 31.14 -15.69
CA LYS A 422 -24.83 32.17 -16.73
C LYS A 422 -23.87 33.29 -16.30
N VAL A 423 -24.00 33.80 -15.07
CA VAL A 423 -23.09 34.81 -14.50
C VAL A 423 -21.65 34.31 -14.41
N GLN A 424 -21.45 33.02 -14.11
CA GLN A 424 -20.12 32.40 -14.03
C GLN A 424 -19.48 32.08 -15.40
N GLY A 425 -20.17 32.34 -16.51
CA GLY A 425 -19.66 32.20 -17.88
C GLY A 425 -20.05 30.92 -18.60
N TYR A 426 -21.09 30.20 -18.14
CA TYR A 426 -21.70 29.13 -18.93
C TYR A 426 -22.67 29.72 -19.98
N THR A 427 -22.79 29.06 -21.13
CA THR A 427 -23.80 29.41 -22.15
C THR A 427 -25.17 28.88 -21.71
N VAL A 428 -26.06 29.77 -21.30
CA VAL A 428 -27.41 29.45 -20.84
C VAL A 428 -28.43 30.38 -21.48
N ASP A 429 -29.36 29.78 -22.23
CA ASP A 429 -30.56 30.43 -22.74
C ASP A 429 -31.66 30.30 -21.68
N MET A 430 -32.06 31.44 -21.12
CA MET A 430 -32.99 31.54 -19.98
C MET A 430 -34.38 31.94 -20.45
#